data_AF-A0A7C5R3N6-F1
#
_entry.id   AF-A0A7C5R3N6-F1
#
_cell.length_a   1.000
_cell.length_b   1.000
_cell.length_c   1.000
_cell.angle_alpha   90.00
_cell.angle_beta   90.00
_cell.angle_gamma   90.00
#
_symmetry.space_group_name_H-M   'P 1'
#
loop_
_entity.id
_entity.type
_entity.pdbx_description
1 polymer ?
#
loop_
_entity_poly.entity_id
_entity_poly.type
_entity_poly.pdbx_seq_one_letter_code
_entity_poly.pdbx_strand_id
1 'polypeptide(L)'
;LKVAPEHTSDATLRIMRKPSFKYFYEFKKKYEQANKKHGLNQPLIPYFISSHPGSTEEEMANLAAETKEMGFKLEQVQDFTPTPMTVATVIYYTGLHPYTLRPVYTAKTKKEKQRQHLFFFWYKKENRRAIKDKLTALGRFDLIEKLLGRNKKSPLKRGAIKIKKRQSPIVKN
;
A
#
# COMPACT_ATOMS: atom_id res chain seq x y z
N LEU A 1 3.61 6.76 22.17
CA LEU A 1 2.14 6.62 22.16
C LEU A 1 1.70 5.58 21.13
N LYS A 2 0.78 4.68 21.48
CA LYS A 2 0.19 3.69 20.56
C LYS A 2 -1.19 4.19 20.09
N VAL A 3 -1.48 4.12 18.80
CA VAL A 3 -2.76 4.55 18.20
C VAL A 3 -3.19 3.56 17.14
N ALA A 4 -4.49 3.27 17.02
CA ALA A 4 -5.02 2.31 16.06
C ALA A 4 -5.87 3.02 14.99
N PRO A 5 -5.26 3.50 13.88
CA PRO A 5 -6.00 3.94 12.71
C PRO A 5 -6.58 2.77 11.90
N GLU A 6 -6.04 1.55 12.07
CA GLU A 6 -6.50 0.27 11.50
C GLU A 6 -6.33 0.11 9.96
N HIS A 7 -6.68 1.12 9.17
CA HIS A 7 -6.48 1.15 7.72
C HIS A 7 -6.35 2.60 7.20
N THR A 8 -5.87 2.80 5.97
CA THR A 8 -5.87 4.13 5.31
C THR A 8 -7.05 4.35 4.35
N SER A 9 -7.81 3.29 4.03
CA SER A 9 -8.81 3.32 2.97
C SER A 9 -10.15 3.69 3.56
N ASP A 10 -10.75 4.77 3.08
CA ASP A 10 -12.08 5.18 3.54
C ASP A 10 -13.14 4.09 3.27
N ALA A 11 -12.98 3.29 2.22
CA ALA A 11 -13.88 2.18 1.93
C ALA A 11 -13.82 1.09 3.01
N THR A 12 -12.61 0.63 3.34
CA THR A 12 -12.40 -0.36 4.41
C THR A 12 -12.76 0.21 5.78
N LEU A 13 -12.38 1.46 6.07
CA LEU A 13 -12.65 2.13 7.34
C LEU A 13 -14.15 2.29 7.60
N ARG A 14 -14.96 2.57 6.59
CA ARG A 14 -16.43 2.61 6.73
C ARG A 14 -16.99 1.26 7.18
N ILE A 15 -16.46 0.15 6.67
CA ILE A 15 -16.87 -1.20 7.10
C ILE A 15 -16.39 -1.48 8.52
N MET A 16 -15.18 -1.03 8.88
CA MET A 16 -14.65 -1.06 10.26
C MET A 16 -15.40 -0.13 11.22
N ARG A 17 -16.30 0.73 10.71
CA ARG A 17 -16.98 1.81 11.46
C ARG A 17 -15.99 2.79 12.11
N LYS A 18 -14.89 3.05 11.41
CA LYS A 18 -13.84 3.98 11.82
C LYS A 18 -13.91 5.29 11.03
N PRO A 19 -13.45 6.40 11.63
CA PRO A 19 -13.35 7.66 10.92
C PRO A 19 -12.28 7.58 9.83
N SER A 20 -12.34 8.51 8.88
CA SER A 20 -11.35 8.61 7.80
C SER A 20 -9.92 8.77 8.33
N PHE A 21 -8.97 8.20 7.59
CA PHE A 21 -7.55 8.24 7.95
C PHE A 21 -6.97 9.68 7.98
N LYS A 22 -7.63 10.65 7.34
CA LYS A 22 -7.27 12.09 7.42
C LYS A 22 -7.12 12.61 8.85
N TYR A 23 -7.93 12.12 9.79
CA TYR A 23 -7.84 12.54 11.18
C TYR A 23 -6.57 12.02 11.87
N PHE A 24 -6.06 10.87 11.43
CA PHE A 24 -4.76 10.37 11.90
C PHE A 24 -3.61 11.25 11.41
N TYR A 25 -3.66 11.76 10.17
CA TYR A 25 -2.68 12.73 9.67
C TYR A 25 -2.67 14.02 10.51
N GLU A 26 -3.84 14.58 10.78
CA GLU A 26 -3.97 15.77 11.62
C GLU A 26 -3.46 15.53 13.04
N PHE A 27 -3.81 14.37 13.61
CA PHE A 27 -3.33 13.94 14.91
C PHE A 27 -1.80 13.83 14.94
N LYS A 28 -1.19 13.15 13.97
CA LYS A 28 0.27 12.99 13.85
C LYS A 28 0.94 14.36 13.80
N LYS A 29 0.44 15.29 12.98
CA LYS A 29 0.97 16.65 12.88
C LYS A 29 0.95 17.38 14.22
N LYS A 30 -0.18 17.35 14.93
CA LYS A 30 -0.30 17.99 16.27
C LYS A 30 0.63 17.33 17.29
N TYR A 31 0.74 16.00 17.26
CA TYR A 31 1.60 15.23 18.15
C TYR A 31 3.09 15.54 17.92
N GLU A 32 3.53 15.61 16.67
CA GLU A 32 4.92 15.96 16.33
C GLU A 32 5.26 17.40 16.73
N GLN A 33 4.33 18.34 16.55
CA GLN A 33 4.48 19.72 17.01
C GLN A 33 4.62 19.80 18.53
N ALA A 34 3.78 19.07 19.28
CA ALA A 34 3.86 19.03 20.74
C ALA A 34 5.19 18.41 21.21
N ASN A 35 5.60 17.29 20.62
CA ASN A 35 6.90 16.67 20.91
C ASN A 35 8.05 17.67 20.71
N LYS A 36 8.08 18.34 19.56
CA LYS A 36 9.11 19.34 19.25
C LYS A 36 9.09 20.51 20.23
N LYS A 37 7.91 21.03 20.57
CA LYS A 37 7.75 22.16 21.52
C LYS A 37 8.30 21.82 22.90
N HIS A 38 8.15 20.58 23.34
CA HIS A 38 8.57 20.13 24.68
C HIS A 38 9.92 19.39 24.68
N GLY A 39 10.64 19.34 23.55
CA GLY A 39 11.92 18.63 23.44
C GLY A 39 11.82 17.13 23.65
N LEU A 40 10.65 16.54 23.41
CA LEU A 40 10.36 15.13 23.60
C LEU A 40 10.63 14.33 22.32
N ASN A 41 11.11 13.11 22.47
CA ASN A 41 11.32 12.15 21.37
C ASN A 41 10.40 10.93 21.50
N GLN A 42 9.12 11.17 21.79
CA GLN A 42 8.17 10.07 22.04
C GLN A 42 7.68 9.46 20.71
N PRO A 43 7.91 8.16 20.46
CA PRO A 43 7.51 7.53 19.21
C PRO A 43 5.98 7.43 19.09
N LEU A 44 5.45 7.62 17.89
CA LEU A 44 4.08 7.29 17.54
C LEU A 44 4.05 5.93 16.84
N ILE A 45 3.37 4.95 17.44
CA ILE A 45 3.31 3.58 16.93
C ILE A 45 1.89 3.31 16.45
N PRO A 46 1.65 3.33 15.13
CA PRO A 46 0.35 2.98 14.57
C PRO A 46 0.16 1.46 14.46
N TYR A 47 -1.08 1.01 14.59
CA TYR A 47 -1.48 -0.37 14.40
C TYR A 47 -2.46 -0.51 13.22
N PHE A 48 -2.24 -1.51 12.37
CA PHE A 48 -3.01 -1.76 11.16
C PHE A 48 -3.47 -3.22 11.07
N ILE A 49 -4.62 -3.42 10.43
CA ILE A 49 -5.25 -4.74 10.26
C ILE A 49 -5.20 -5.15 8.78
N SER A 50 -4.70 -6.34 8.49
CA SER A 50 -4.78 -6.97 7.16
C SER A 50 -6.01 -7.86 7.02
N SER A 51 -6.42 -8.13 5.78
CA SER A 51 -7.46 -9.13 5.46
C SER A 51 -8.84 -8.86 6.06
N HIS A 52 -9.09 -7.63 6.52
CA HIS A 52 -10.40 -7.22 6.98
C HIS A 52 -11.41 -7.26 5.80
N PRO A 53 -12.69 -7.60 6.03
CA PRO A 53 -13.71 -7.49 5.00
C PRO A 53 -13.70 -6.11 4.32
N GLY A 54 -13.74 -6.10 2.99
CA GLY A 54 -13.60 -4.91 2.15
C GLY A 54 -12.17 -4.47 1.86
N SER A 55 -11.17 -5.06 2.52
CA SER A 55 -9.76 -4.84 2.19
C SER A 55 -9.34 -5.72 1.02
N THR A 56 -8.96 -5.11 -0.11
CA THR A 56 -8.41 -5.81 -1.28
C THR A 56 -6.88 -5.74 -1.30
N GLU A 57 -6.23 -6.49 -2.18
CA GLU A 57 -4.77 -6.38 -2.37
C GLU A 57 -4.35 -4.95 -2.75
N GLU A 58 -5.19 -4.23 -3.51
CA GLU A 58 -4.93 -2.86 -3.91
C GLU A 58 -5.00 -1.89 -2.71
N GLU A 59 -6.03 -2.03 -1.87
CA GLU A 59 -6.16 -1.23 -0.65
C GLU A 59 -4.97 -1.44 0.30
N MET A 60 -4.49 -2.68 0.41
CA MET A 60 -3.30 -2.99 1.21
C MET A 60 -2.02 -2.39 0.63
N ALA A 61 -1.90 -2.35 -0.69
CA ALA A 61 -0.76 -1.72 -1.35
C ALA A 61 -0.78 -0.20 -1.18
N ASN A 62 -1.95 0.44 -1.29
CA ASN A 62 -2.12 1.87 -0.99
C ASN A 62 -1.74 2.17 0.47
N LEU A 63 -2.26 1.38 1.43
CA LEU A 63 -1.92 1.50 2.84
C LEU A 63 -0.40 1.44 3.07
N ALA A 64 0.26 0.44 2.49
CA ALA A 64 1.70 0.31 2.61
C ALA A 64 2.47 1.51 2.02
N ALA A 65 1.98 2.09 0.92
CA ALA A 65 2.60 3.23 0.28
C ALA A 65 2.43 4.52 1.12
N GLU A 66 1.21 4.78 1.58
CA GLU A 66 0.91 5.94 2.45
C GLU A 66 1.70 5.86 3.75
N THR A 67 1.74 4.70 4.40
CA THR A 67 2.47 4.50 5.67
C THR A 67 3.97 4.64 5.52
N LYS A 68 4.52 4.17 4.39
CA LYS A 68 5.91 4.44 4.02
C LYS A 68 6.18 5.94 3.85
N GLU A 69 5.33 6.68 3.15
CA GLU A 69 5.47 8.13 2.96
C GLU A 69 5.43 8.89 4.29
N MET A 70 4.67 8.41 5.27
CA MET A 70 4.65 8.93 6.64
C MET A 70 5.89 8.58 7.48
N GLY A 71 6.82 7.79 6.94
CA GLY A 71 8.03 7.34 7.64
C GLY A 71 7.80 6.11 8.53
N PHE A 72 6.66 5.45 8.44
CA PHE A 72 6.39 4.24 9.21
C PHE A 72 6.95 3.00 8.50
N LYS A 73 7.67 2.19 9.26
CA LYS A 73 8.04 0.82 8.90
C LYS A 73 7.23 -0.11 9.79
N LEU A 74 6.15 -0.64 9.24
CA LEU A 74 5.18 -1.43 10.00
C LEU A 74 5.74 -2.83 10.26
N GLU A 75 6.07 -3.11 11.51
CA GLU A 75 6.49 -4.44 11.95
C GLU A 75 5.37 -5.18 12.69
N GLN A 76 4.40 -4.45 13.24
CA GLN A 76 3.25 -4.99 13.96
C GLN A 76 1.99 -4.79 13.13
N VAL A 77 1.55 -5.88 12.51
CA VAL A 77 0.33 -5.94 11.71
C VAL A 77 -0.44 -7.15 12.19
N GLN A 78 -1.72 -6.96 12.46
CA GLN A 78 -2.60 -8.06 12.83
C GLN A 78 -3.44 -8.49 11.65
N ASP A 79 -3.55 -9.79 11.46
CA ASP A 79 -4.53 -10.33 10.52
C ASP A 79 -5.93 -10.29 11.13
N PHE A 80 -6.93 -10.03 10.29
CA PHE A 80 -8.32 -10.05 10.73
C PHE A 80 -8.71 -11.43 11.26
N THR A 81 -9.23 -11.42 12.49
CA THR A 81 -9.82 -12.58 13.17
C THR A 81 -11.31 -12.33 13.37
N PRO A 82 -12.19 -13.17 12.80
CA PRO A 82 -13.63 -13.05 13.03
C PRO A 82 -13.93 -13.11 14.53
N THR A 83 -14.47 -12.03 15.06
CA THR A 83 -14.88 -11.93 16.47
C THR A 83 -16.41 -11.90 16.53
N PRO A 84 -17.05 -12.70 17.40
CA PRO A 84 -18.50 -12.70 17.55
C PRO A 84 -19.09 -11.30 17.76
N MET A 85 -20.36 -11.11 17.40
CA MET A 85 -21.09 -9.85 17.56
C MET A 85 -20.53 -8.65 16.76
N THR A 86 -19.74 -8.89 15.71
CA THR A 86 -19.25 -7.82 14.82
C THR A 86 -19.84 -7.91 13.42
N VAL A 87 -20.09 -6.74 12.81
CA VAL A 87 -20.52 -6.64 11.40
C VAL A 87 -19.50 -7.28 10.46
N ALA A 88 -18.21 -7.08 10.72
CA ALA A 88 -17.14 -7.69 9.95
C ALA A 88 -17.21 -9.23 9.96
N THR A 89 -17.56 -9.85 11.09
CA THR A 89 -17.75 -11.31 11.15
C THR A 89 -18.96 -11.78 10.34
N VAL A 90 -20.07 -11.04 10.36
CA VAL A 90 -21.23 -11.36 9.50
C VAL A 90 -20.84 -11.29 8.04
N ILE A 91 -20.13 -10.23 7.63
CA ILE A 91 -19.61 -10.10 6.27
C ILE A 91 -18.64 -11.24 5.95
N TYR A 92 -17.77 -11.60 6.89
CA TYR A 92 -16.80 -12.66 6.69
C TYR A 92 -17.48 -13.98 6.36
N TYR A 93 -18.53 -14.37 7.08
CA TYR A 93 -19.22 -15.63 6.80
C TYR A 93 -20.14 -15.56 5.60
N THR A 94 -20.95 -14.50 5.48
CA THR A 94 -21.99 -14.39 4.44
C THR A 94 -21.49 -13.87 3.09
N GLY A 95 -20.38 -13.13 3.08
CA GLY A 95 -19.90 -12.37 1.91
C GLY A 95 -20.74 -11.13 1.60
N LEU A 96 -21.73 -10.78 2.43
CA LEU A 96 -22.67 -9.68 2.20
C LEU A 96 -22.58 -8.66 3.33
N HIS A 97 -22.73 -7.38 2.98
CA HIS A 97 -22.92 -6.34 3.97
C HIS A 97 -24.33 -6.44 4.59
N PRO A 98 -24.48 -6.58 5.91
CA PRO A 98 -25.75 -7.00 6.53
C PRO A 98 -26.89 -6.00 6.36
N TYR A 99 -26.58 -4.71 6.17
CA TYR A 99 -27.60 -3.66 6.03
C TYR A 99 -27.96 -3.34 4.58
N THR A 100 -27.06 -3.59 3.63
CA THR A 100 -27.24 -3.20 2.23
C THR A 100 -27.36 -4.40 1.30
N LEU A 101 -27.07 -5.61 1.82
CA LEU A 101 -27.02 -6.88 1.11
C LEU A 101 -26.11 -6.88 -0.12
N ARG A 102 -25.21 -5.90 -0.22
CA ARG A 102 -24.22 -5.83 -1.30
C ARG A 102 -23.08 -6.80 -1.02
N PRO A 103 -22.55 -7.49 -2.04
CA PRO A 103 -21.35 -8.29 -1.91
C PRO A 103 -20.16 -7.48 -1.40
N VAL A 104 -19.39 -8.08 -0.49
CA VAL A 104 -18.16 -7.49 0.04
C VAL A 104 -17.04 -8.51 -0.06
N TYR A 105 -15.96 -8.14 -0.75
CA TYR A 105 -14.77 -8.97 -0.84
C TYR A 105 -14.21 -9.27 0.55
N THR A 106 -13.85 -10.52 0.80
CA THR A 106 -13.21 -10.94 2.05
C THR A 106 -12.12 -11.96 1.75
N ALA A 107 -10.90 -11.69 2.21
CA ALA A 107 -9.82 -12.66 2.14
C ALA A 107 -10.03 -13.78 3.17
N LYS A 108 -10.26 -15.02 2.70
CA LYS A 108 -10.53 -16.18 3.57
C LYS A 108 -9.39 -17.16 3.59
N THR A 109 -8.84 -17.47 2.43
CA THR A 109 -7.78 -18.46 2.28
C THR A 109 -6.46 -17.93 2.84
N LYS A 110 -5.61 -18.84 3.34
CA LYS A 110 -4.25 -18.51 3.78
C LYS A 110 -3.47 -17.76 2.69
N LYS A 111 -3.66 -18.16 1.43
CA LYS A 111 -3.01 -17.54 0.27
C LYS A 111 -3.46 -16.09 0.10
N GLU A 112 -4.77 -15.80 0.13
CA GLU A 112 -5.28 -14.42 0.03
C GLU A 112 -4.78 -13.54 1.18
N LYS A 113 -4.84 -14.05 2.41
CA LYS A 113 -4.35 -13.35 3.60
C LYS A 113 -2.86 -13.01 3.49
N GLN A 114 -2.04 -13.99 3.10
CA GLN A 114 -0.61 -13.79 2.86
C GLN A 114 -0.32 -12.77 1.76
N ARG A 115 -1.12 -12.75 0.70
CA ARG A 115 -0.97 -11.81 -0.41
C ARG A 115 -1.20 -10.37 0.02
N GLN A 116 -2.18 -10.13 0.90
CA GLN A 116 -2.40 -8.82 1.53
C GLN A 116 -1.27 -8.46 2.50
N HIS A 117 -0.90 -9.40 3.38
CA HIS A 117 0.12 -9.21 4.39
C HIS A 117 1.50 -8.88 3.79
N LEU A 118 1.80 -9.37 2.57
CA LEU A 118 3.04 -9.12 1.85
C LEU A 118 3.41 -7.63 1.74
N PHE A 119 2.43 -6.74 1.52
CA PHE A 119 2.68 -5.32 1.26
C PHE A 119 3.28 -4.57 2.46
N PHE A 120 3.01 -5.01 3.69
CA PHE A 120 3.60 -4.39 4.88
C PHE A 120 5.12 -4.56 4.96
N PHE A 121 5.63 -5.64 4.38
CA PHE A 121 7.05 -5.98 4.41
C PHE A 121 7.75 -5.59 3.10
N TRP A 122 7.37 -4.47 2.50
CA TRP A 122 7.94 -3.97 1.24
C TRP A 122 9.45 -3.71 1.29
N TYR A 123 9.98 -3.47 2.49
CA TYR A 123 11.41 -3.21 2.73
C TYR A 123 12.27 -4.48 2.72
N LYS A 124 11.65 -5.66 2.83
CA LYS A 124 12.36 -6.96 2.79
C LYS A 124 12.75 -7.29 1.34
N LYS A 125 14.04 -7.59 1.11
CA LYS A 125 14.59 -7.80 -0.25
C LYS A 125 13.92 -8.97 -0.95
N GLU A 126 13.67 -10.05 -0.21
CA GLU A 126 12.99 -11.27 -0.63
C GLU A 126 11.57 -11.01 -1.14
N ASN A 127 10.87 -9.99 -0.62
CA ASN A 127 9.50 -9.68 -1.01
C ASN A 127 9.40 -8.78 -2.26
N ARG A 128 10.50 -8.12 -2.65
CA ARG A 128 10.48 -7.11 -3.72
C ARG A 128 9.96 -7.67 -5.05
N ARG A 129 10.39 -8.88 -5.42
CA ARG A 129 9.95 -9.51 -6.67
C ARG A 129 8.45 -9.83 -6.63
N ALA A 130 7.99 -10.46 -5.57
CA ALA A 130 6.58 -10.81 -5.38
C ALA A 130 5.67 -9.57 -5.38
N ILE A 131 6.09 -8.48 -4.71
CA ILE A 131 5.35 -7.21 -4.69
C ILE A 131 5.30 -6.61 -6.10
N LYS A 132 6.44 -6.57 -6.81
CA LYS A 132 6.49 -6.04 -8.18
C LYS A 132 5.56 -6.81 -9.11
N ASP A 133 5.60 -8.14 -9.08
CA ASP A 133 4.79 -9.00 -9.95
C ASP A 133 3.30 -8.80 -9.67
N LYS A 134 2.91 -8.72 -8.39
CA LYS A 134 1.52 -8.44 -7.98
C LYS A 134 1.03 -7.08 -8.44
N LEU A 135 1.78 -6.02 -8.18
CA LEU A 135 1.40 -4.67 -8.58
C LEU A 135 1.34 -4.51 -10.10
N THR A 136 2.21 -5.23 -10.82
CA THR A 136 2.16 -5.29 -12.29
C THR A 136 0.86 -5.97 -12.75
N ALA A 137 0.49 -7.10 -12.13
CA ALA A 137 -0.77 -7.79 -12.43
C ALA A 137 -2.01 -6.96 -12.08
N LEU A 138 -1.92 -6.08 -11.07
CA LEU A 138 -2.97 -5.11 -10.70
C LEU A 138 -2.94 -3.83 -11.56
N GLY A 139 -1.96 -3.66 -12.46
CA GLY A 139 -1.79 -2.43 -13.25
C GLY A 139 -1.34 -1.20 -12.45
N ARG A 140 -0.95 -1.36 -11.18
CA ARG A 140 -0.57 -0.28 -10.26
C ARG A 140 0.93 0.01 -10.28
N PHE A 141 1.42 0.46 -11.44
CA PHE A 141 2.84 0.82 -11.63
C PHE A 141 3.29 2.00 -10.75
N ASP A 142 2.37 2.91 -10.43
CA ASP A 142 2.58 4.02 -9.51
C ASP A 142 3.00 3.53 -8.11
N LEU A 143 2.37 2.46 -7.62
CA LEU A 143 2.69 1.87 -6.31
C LEU A 143 4.02 1.12 -6.32
N ILE A 144 4.47 0.59 -7.46
CA ILE A 144 5.79 -0.04 -7.59
C ILE A 144 6.87 1.00 -7.29
N GLU A 145 6.76 2.17 -7.91
CA GLU A 145 7.69 3.28 -7.70
C GLU A 145 7.65 3.76 -6.24
N LYS A 146 6.46 3.96 -5.67
CA LYS A 146 6.30 4.39 -4.27
C LYS A 146 6.88 3.37 -3.27
N LEU A 147 6.57 2.09 -3.41
CA LEU A 147 6.95 1.05 -2.45
C LEU A 147 8.39 0.56 -2.64
N LEU A 148 8.82 0.32 -3.87
CA LEU A 148 10.11 -0.32 -4.15
C LEU A 148 11.19 0.69 -4.53
N GLY A 149 10.83 1.93 -4.89
CA GLY A 149 11.73 2.95 -5.40
C GLY A 149 12.17 2.65 -6.84
N ARG A 150 12.68 3.68 -7.53
CA ARG A 150 13.29 3.52 -8.85
C ARG A 150 14.46 2.56 -8.79
N ASN A 151 14.42 1.48 -9.59
CA ASN A 151 15.62 0.71 -9.88
C ASN A 151 16.61 1.65 -10.59
N LYS A 152 17.72 2.04 -9.93
CA LYS A 152 18.87 2.73 -10.56
C LYS A 152 19.64 1.86 -11.58
N LYS A 153 18.99 0.86 -12.21
CA LYS A 153 19.60 -0.01 -13.23
C LYS A 153 18.63 -0.27 -14.38
N SER A 154 18.60 0.67 -15.32
CA SER A 154 18.71 0.41 -16.76
C SER A 154 18.84 1.75 -17.48
N PRO A 155 20.03 2.17 -17.95
CA PRO A 155 20.06 3.16 -19.00
C PRO A 155 19.40 2.49 -20.21
N LEU A 156 18.24 3.01 -20.61
CA LEU A 156 17.73 2.82 -21.96
C LEU A 156 18.90 3.12 -22.89
N LYS A 157 19.46 2.11 -23.55
CA LYS A 157 20.32 2.31 -24.72
C LYS A 157 19.45 3.07 -25.72
N ARG A 158 19.55 4.40 -25.74
CA ARG A 158 19.15 5.19 -26.88
C ARG A 158 20.03 4.67 -28.01
N GLY A 159 19.44 3.87 -28.89
CA GLY A 159 20.09 3.46 -30.12
C GLY A 159 20.54 4.73 -30.83
N ALA A 160 21.86 4.91 -30.94
CA ALA A 160 22.43 5.89 -31.82
C ALA A 160 22.07 5.45 -33.25
N ILE A 161 21.01 6.04 -33.80
CA ILE A 161 20.72 5.94 -35.23
C ILE A 161 21.87 6.68 -35.92
N LYS A 162 22.86 5.94 -36.40
CA LYS A 162 23.90 6.45 -37.30
C LYS A 162 23.22 6.84 -38.61
N ILE A 163 22.98 8.14 -38.80
CA ILE A 163 22.62 8.70 -40.10
C ILE A 163 23.86 8.55 -41.00
N LYS A 164 23.82 7.60 -41.95
CA LYS A 164 24.82 7.52 -43.02
C LYS A 164 24.72 8.79 -43.87
N LYS A 165 25.75 9.63 -43.84
CA LYS A 165 25.93 10.71 -44.84
C LYS A 165 26.05 10.06 -46.23
N ARG A 166 25.07 10.31 -47.11
CA ARG A 166 25.20 10.05 -48.56
C ARG A 166 26.23 11.05 -49.10
N GLN A 167 27.37 10.57 -49.57
CA GLN A 167 28.23 11.33 -50.49
C GLN A 167 27.53 11.34 -51.85
N SER A 168 27.27 12.54 -52.36
CA SER A 168 26.84 12.75 -53.74
C SER A 168 28.08 12.77 -54.63
N PRO A 169 28.09 12.07 -55.78
CA PRO A 169 29.22 12.08 -56.69
C PRO A 169 29.37 13.44 -57.38
N ILE A 170 30.56 14.01 -57.29
CA ILE A 170 30.95 15.19 -58.08
C ILE A 170 31.19 14.70 -59.50
N VAL A 171 30.30 15.10 -60.41
CA VAL A 171 30.49 15.06 -61.85
C VAL A 171 31.47 16.17 -62.22
N LYS A 172 32.61 15.85 -62.83
CA LYS A 172 33.31 16.71 -63.79
C LYS A 172 34.11 15.84 -64.77
N ASN A 173 33.68 15.95 -66.03
CA ASN A 173 34.35 15.81 -67.33
C ASN A 173 35.69 15.09 -67.40
#